data_AF-A0A8W8J0A3-F1
#
_entry.id   AF-A0A8W8J0A3-F1
#
_cell.length_a   1.000
_cell.length_b   1.000
_cell.length_c   1.000
_cell.angle_alpha   90.00
_cell.angle_beta   90.00
_cell.angle_gamma   90.00
#
_symmetry.space_group_name_H-M   'P 1'
#
loop_
_entity.id
_entity.type
_entity.pdbx_description
1 polymer ?
#
loop_
_entity_poly.entity_id
_entity_poly.type
_entity_poly.pdbx_seq_one_letter_code
_entity_poly.pdbx_strand_id
1 'polypeptide(L)' 'NWHCPPCRGICNCSFCRKKQGKSCTGIMIHMARFHGFDSVKDYLQSLAKRK' A
#
# COMPACT_ATOMS: atom_id res chain seq x y z
N ASN A 1 22.00 -4.53 -2.96
CA ASN A 1 20.64 -4.25 -2.41
C ASN A 1 20.05 -2.97 -2.99
N TRP A 2 19.33 -3.06 -4.11
CA TRP A 2 18.60 -1.92 -4.66
C TRP A 2 17.29 -1.72 -3.89
N HIS A 3 17.15 -0.58 -3.22
CA HIS A 3 15.89 -0.14 -2.62
C HIS A 3 15.26 0.93 -3.48
N CYS A 4 13.95 0.85 -3.68
CA CYS A 4 13.25 1.87 -4.43
C CYS A 4 13.39 3.24 -3.71
N PRO A 5 13.95 4.28 -4.38
CA PRO A 5 14.23 5.58 -3.76
C PRO A 5 13.00 6.29 -3.15
N PRO A 6 11.82 6.34 -3.82
CA PRO A 6 10.62 6.94 -3.21
C PRO A 6 10.01 6.08 -2.10
N CYS A 7 10.42 4.82 -1.99
CA CYS A 7 9.70 3.82 -1.24
C CYS A 7 10.38 3.36 0.05
N ARG A 8 11.72 3.29 0.04
CA ARG A 8 12.56 2.74 1.11
C ARG A 8 12.07 1.41 1.72
N GLY A 9 11.51 0.53 0.88
CA GLY A 9 11.06 -0.81 1.29
C GLY A 9 9.62 -0.91 1.84
N ILE A 10 8.93 0.21 2.07
CA ILE A 10 7.53 0.22 2.57
C ILE A 10 6.51 0.48 1.46
N CYS A 11 6.88 0.26 0.18
CA CYS A 11 6.10 0.77 -0.95
C CYS A 11 4.74 0.11 -1.17
N ASN A 12 3.80 0.96 -1.53
CA ASN A 12 2.49 0.65 -2.09
C ASN A 12 2.34 1.02 -3.59
N CYS A 13 3.40 1.57 -4.19
CA CYS A 13 3.51 1.94 -5.59
C CYS A 13 3.37 0.76 -6.55
N SER A 14 2.87 1.05 -7.76
CA SER A 14 2.64 0.08 -8.82
C SER A 14 3.89 -0.72 -9.19
N PHE A 15 5.06 -0.07 -9.31
CA PHE A 15 6.30 -0.71 -9.71
C PHE A 15 6.77 -1.78 -8.70
N CYS A 16 6.91 -1.44 -7.43
CA CYS A 16 7.36 -2.38 -6.40
C CYS A 16 6.34 -3.49 -6.15
N ARG A 17 5.04 -3.16 -6.16
CA ARG A 17 3.97 -4.15 -5.99
C ARG A 17 3.98 -5.16 -7.13
N LYS A 18 4.12 -4.71 -8.39
CA LYS A 18 4.22 -5.61 -9.56
C LYS A 18 5.42 -6.55 -9.48
N LYS A 19 6.59 -6.05 -9.06
CA LYS A 19 7.77 -6.91 -8.81
C LYS A 19 7.55 -7.97 -7.72
N GLN A 20 6.69 -7.70 -6.74
CA GLN A 20 6.31 -8.64 -5.68
C GLN A 20 5.11 -9.53 -6.07
N GLY A 21 4.63 -9.48 -7.33
CA GLY A 21 3.43 -10.21 -7.75
C GLY A 21 2.12 -9.70 -7.15
N LYS A 22 2.10 -8.46 -6.62
CA LYS A 22 0.92 -7.83 -6.00
C LYS A 22 0.34 -6.74 -6.90
N SER A 23 -0.98 -6.57 -6.88
CA SER A 23 -1.68 -5.48 -7.60
C SER A 23 -1.30 -4.10 -7.06
N CYS A 24 -1.35 -3.04 -7.87
CA CYS A 24 -1.11 -1.68 -7.35
C CYS A 24 -2.16 -1.28 -6.30
N THR A 25 -1.78 -0.39 -5.37
CA THR A 25 -2.69 0.04 -4.29
C THR A 25 -3.18 1.47 -4.44
N GLY A 26 -2.71 2.20 -5.46
CA GLY A 26 -3.07 3.59 -5.69
C GLY A 26 -4.59 3.79 -5.78
N ILE A 27 -5.31 2.84 -6.40
CA ILE A 27 -6.78 2.88 -6.49
C ILE A 27 -7.47 2.77 -5.13
N MET A 28 -6.81 2.16 -4.13
CA MET A 28 -7.38 1.98 -2.79
C MET A 28 -7.33 3.25 -1.94
N ILE A 29 -6.74 4.36 -2.40
CA ILE A 29 -6.71 5.60 -1.61
C ILE A 29 -8.12 6.16 -1.38
N HIS A 30 -9.01 6.02 -2.37
CA HIS A 30 -10.40 6.46 -2.23
C HIS A 30 -11.15 5.61 -1.19
N MET A 31 -10.95 4.30 -1.21
CA MET A 31 -11.49 3.39 -0.19
C MET A 31 -10.92 3.67 1.21
N ALA A 32 -9.61 3.88 1.32
CA ALA A 32 -8.95 4.17 2.60
C ALA A 32 -9.55 5.44 3.22
N ARG A 33 -9.66 6.52 2.44
CA ARG A 33 -10.26 7.78 2.89
C ARG A 33 -11.73 7.64 3.24
N PHE A 34 -12.50 6.89 2.45
CA PHE A 34 -13.90 6.60 2.74
C PHE A 34 -14.07 5.91 4.10
N HIS A 35 -13.14 5.03 4.46
CA HIS A 35 -13.12 4.37 5.77
C HIS A 35 -12.41 5.17 6.89
N GLY A 36 -12.05 6.43 6.64
CA GLY A 36 -11.45 7.32 7.64
C GLY A 36 -9.95 7.14 7.85
N PHE A 37 -9.22 6.56 6.88
CA PHE A 37 -7.77 6.39 6.94
C PHE A 37 -7.04 7.40 6.05
N ASP A 38 -5.96 7.97 6.58
CA ASP A 38 -5.10 8.92 5.86
C ASP A 38 -4.22 8.25 4.79
N SER A 39 -3.93 6.96 4.97
CA SER A 39 -3.08 6.20 4.06
C SER A 39 -3.63 4.80 3.75
N VAL A 40 -3.34 4.33 2.54
CA VAL A 40 -3.66 2.95 2.14
C VAL A 40 -2.92 1.92 3.01
N LYS A 41 -1.74 2.28 3.51
CA LYS A 41 -0.97 1.40 4.41
C LYS A 41 -1.76 1.16 5.69
N ASP A 42 -2.25 2.21 6.33
CA ASP A 42 -2.93 2.10 7.63
C ASP A 42 -4.28 1.40 7.46
N TYR A 43 -4.98 1.67 6.35
CA TYR A 43 -6.18 0.93 5.98
C TYR A 43 -5.91 -0.58 5.86
N LEU A 44 -4.90 -0.98 5.08
CA LEU A 44 -4.53 -2.40 4.91
C LEU A 44 -4.08 -3.06 6.22
N GLN A 45 -3.34 -2.35 7.07
CA GLN A 45 -2.95 -2.83 8.40
C GLN A 45 -4.17 -3.06 9.30
N SER A 46 -5.19 -2.19 9.23
CA SER A 46 -6.43 -2.38 9.99
C SER A 46 -7.19 -3.64 9.54
N LEU A 47 -7.20 -3.95 8.24
CA LEU A 47 -7.85 -5.15 7.70
C LEU A 47 -7.11 -6.42 8.13
N ALA A 48 -5.78 -6.40 8.15
CA ALA A 48 -4.97 -7.53 8.59
C ALA A 48 -5.18 -7.87 10.07
N LYS A 49 -5.47 -6.86 10.91
CA LYS A 49 -5.79 -7.04 12.35
C LYS A 49 -7.21 -7.55 12.61
N ARG A 50 -8.10 -7.52 11.61
CA ARG A 50 -9.48 -8.03 11.70
C ARG A 50 -9.60 -9.51 11.32
N LYS A 51 -8.52 -10.13 10.88
CA LYS A 51 -8.41 -11.59 10.69
C LYS A 51 -7.91 -12.23 11.96
#